data_AF-A0A418YJ31-F1
#
_entry.id   AF-A0A418YJ31-F1
#
_cell.length_a   1.000
_cell.length_b   1.000
_cell.length_c   1.000
_cell.angle_alpha   90.00
_cell.angle_beta   90.00
_cell.angle_gamma   90.00
#
_symmetry.space_group_name_H-M   'P 1'
#
loop_
_entity.id
_entity.type
_entity.pdbx_description
1 polymer ?
#
loop_
_entity_poly.entity_id
_entity_poly.type
_entity_poly.pdbx_seq_one_letter_code
_entity_poly.pdbx_strand_id
1 'polypeptide(L)' 'MDLSYRLPLLSVLWKIVILLAFPFVIWAYMQVTGIEFTDLDTGTNGHKLSIFFIYLAVVAVWWWLNVKVQRVLSRRV' A
#
# COMPACT_ATOMS: atom_id res chain seq x y z
N MET A 1 11.49 -14.53 -24.93
CA MET A 1 10.84 -14.58 -23.61
C MET A 1 9.56 -13.78 -23.73
N ASP A 2 8.42 -14.47 -23.71
CA ASP A 2 7.16 -13.98 -24.26
C ASP A 2 6.55 -12.86 -23.38
N LEU A 3 6.26 -11.70 -23.98
CA LEU A 3 5.79 -10.51 -23.25
C LEU A 3 4.37 -10.70 -22.71
N SER A 4 3.59 -11.58 -23.35
CA SER A 4 2.18 -11.86 -23.03
C SER A 4 1.98 -12.36 -21.59
N TYR A 5 2.94 -13.12 -21.03
CA TYR A 5 2.88 -13.61 -19.65
C TYR A 5 3.34 -12.60 -18.60
N ARG A 6 4.16 -11.61 -18.98
CA ARG A 6 4.75 -10.64 -18.03
C ARG A 6 3.79 -9.51 -17.65
N LEU A 7 2.94 -9.08 -18.58
CA LEU A 7 1.93 -8.04 -18.37
C LEU A 7 0.89 -8.41 -17.29
N PRO A 8 0.30 -9.62 -17.28
CA PRO A 8 -0.59 -10.04 -16.20
C PRO A 8 0.13 -10.22 -14.86
N LEU A 9 1.37 -10.73 -14.85
CA LEU A 9 2.18 -10.82 -13.63
C LEU A 9 2.43 -9.43 -13.03
N LEU A 10 2.80 -8.45 -13.85
CA LEU A 10 3.04 -7.08 -13.38
C LEU A 10 1.76 -6.42 -12.84
N SER A 11 0.61 -6.69 -13.44
CA SER A 11 -0.69 -6.23 -12.92
C SER A 11 -1.01 -6.86 -11.55
N VAL A 12 -0.69 -8.14 -11.35
CA VAL A 12 -0.85 -8.82 -10.05
C VAL A 12 0.12 -8.26 -9.02
N LEU A 13 1.41 -8.11 -9.37
CA LEU A 13 2.41 -7.52 -8.47
C LEU A 13 2.01 -6.11 -8.03
N TRP A 14 1.50 -5.28 -8.94
CA TRP A 14 0.99 -3.94 -8.63
C TRP A 14 -0.16 -3.96 -7.60
N LYS A 15 -1.04 -4.96 -7.67
CA LYS A 15 -2.11 -5.16 -6.67
C LYS A 15 -1.58 -5.69 -5.35
N ILE A 16 -0.49 -6.45 -5.34
CA ILE A 16 0.13 -6.92 -4.08
C ILE A 16 0.81 -5.77 -3.33
N VAL A 17 1.30 -4.74 -4.03
CA VAL A 17 1.93 -3.56 -3.41
C VAL A 17 1.02 -2.91 -2.35
N ILE A 18 -0.29 -2.81 -2.59
CA ILE A 18 -1.19 -2.19 -1.59
C ILE A 18 -1.32 -3.03 -0.32
N LEU A 19 -1.29 -4.36 -0.44
CA LEU A 19 -1.31 -5.26 0.71
C LEU A 19 -0.02 -5.10 1.54
N LEU A 20 1.12 -4.99 0.88
CA LEU A 20 2.42 -4.76 1.52
C LEU A 20 2.56 -3.33 2.08
N ALA A 21 1.78 -2.38 1.57
CA ALA A 21 1.80 -1.02 2.08
C ALA A 21 1.27 -0.92 3.52
N PHE A 22 0.38 -1.81 3.94
CA PHE A 22 -0.15 -1.79 5.30
C PHE A 22 0.92 -1.98 6.40
N PRO A 23 1.72 -3.08 6.41
CA PRO A 23 2.79 -3.22 7.39
C PRO A 23 3.86 -2.14 7.26
N PHE A 24 4.09 -1.63 6.04
CA PHE A 24 5.01 -0.51 5.83
C PHE A 24 4.50 0.80 6.47
N VAL A 25 3.21 1.10 6.39
CA VAL A 25 2.60 2.27 7.05
C VAL A 25 2.73 2.16 8.57
N ILE A 26 2.51 0.98 9.15
CA ILE A 26 2.69 0.75 10.59
C ILE A 26 4.14 1.02 10.99
N TRP A 27 5.09 0.40 10.28
CA TRP A 27 6.51 0.57 10.54
C TRP A 27 6.92 2.05 10.41
N ALA A 28 6.55 2.72 9.33
CA ALA A 28 6.88 4.12 9.09
C ALA A 28 6.28 5.04 10.17
N TYR A 29 5.03 4.79 10.58
CA TYR A 29 4.38 5.54 11.66
C TYR A 29 5.17 5.42 12.97
N MET A 30 5.61 4.20 13.33
CA MET A 30 6.44 3.98 14.52
C MET A 30 7.79 4.70 14.42
N GLN A 31 8.44 4.67 13.25
CA GLN A 31 9.71 5.39 13.05
C GLN A 31 9.56 6.92 13.19
N VAL A 32 8.44 7.48 12.71
CA VAL A 32 8.17 8.93 12.75
C VAL A 32 7.76 9.39 14.15
N THR A 33 6.99 8.58 14.87
CA THR A 33 6.45 8.95 16.19
C THR A 33 7.33 8.50 17.36
N GLY A 34 8.28 7.58 17.12
CA GLY A 34 9.19 7.04 18.14
C GLY A 34 8.53 6.10 19.14
N ILE A 35 7.28 5.68 18.90
CA ILE A 35 6.55 4.78 19.79
C ILE A 35 6.99 3.33 19.59
N GLU A 36 6.92 2.53 20.66
CA GLU A 36 7.16 1.10 20.57
C GLU A 36 5.94 0.37 19.99
N PHE A 37 6.15 -0.87 19.52
CA PHE A 37 5.04 -1.70 19.03
C PHE A 37 4.05 -2.02 20.16
N THR A 38 4.55 -2.18 21.37
CA THR A 38 3.78 -2.37 22.60
C THR A 38 2.82 -1.20 22.84
N ASP A 39 3.26 0.03 22.64
CA ASP A 39 2.42 1.24 22.73
C ASP A 39 1.38 1.31 21.61
N LEU A 40 1.67 0.74 20.44
CA LEU A 40 0.69 0.64 19.37
C LEU A 40 -0.44 -0.35 19.70
N ASP A 41 -0.07 -1.47 20.32
CA ASP A 41 -1.01 -2.54 20.66
C ASP A 41 -1.86 -2.17 21.89
N THR A 42 -1.22 -1.66 22.93
CA THR A 42 -1.83 -1.31 24.23
C THR A 42 -2.33 0.13 24.31
N GLY A 43 -1.77 1.02 23.51
CA GLY A 43 -2.02 2.45 23.61
C GLY A 43 -3.38 2.89 23.08
N THR A 44 -3.66 4.17 23.34
CA THR A 44 -4.93 4.82 23.03
C THR A 44 -5.35 4.61 21.58
N ASN A 45 -6.68 4.56 21.34
CA ASN A 45 -7.26 4.41 20.00
C ASN A 45 -6.76 5.46 18.98
N GLY A 46 -6.11 6.54 19.42
CA GLY A 46 -5.54 7.59 18.57
C GLY A 46 -4.45 7.11 17.60
N HIS A 47 -3.52 6.25 18.03
CA HIS A 47 -2.47 5.74 17.14
C HIS A 47 -3.04 4.83 16.06
N LYS A 48 -3.97 3.94 16.46
CA LYS A 48 -4.69 3.04 15.55
C LYS A 48 -5.50 3.82 14.52
N LEU A 49 -6.21 4.88 14.94
CA LEU A 49 -6.94 5.77 14.03
C LEU A 49 -6.01 6.53 13.08
N SER A 50 -4.87 7.03 13.58
CA SER A 50 -3.90 7.73 12.75
C SER A 50 -3.36 6.84 11.63
N ILE A 51 -2.92 5.62 11.98
CA ILE A 51 -2.48 4.60 11.02
C ILE A 51 -3.59 4.27 10.02
N PHE A 52 -4.83 4.11 10.49
CA PHE A 52 -5.97 3.83 9.64
C PHE A 52 -6.19 4.94 8.59
N PHE A 53 -6.20 6.21 8.99
CA PHE A 53 -6.37 7.33 8.05
C PHE A 53 -5.18 7.49 7.10
N ILE A 54 -3.95 7.28 7.57
CA ILE A 54 -2.76 7.27 6.70
C ILE A 54 -2.90 6.16 5.66
N TYR A 55 -3.29 4.96 6.07
CA TYR A 55 -3.49 3.84 5.16
C TYR A 55 -4.63 4.11 4.16
N LEU A 56 -5.74 4.71 4.59
CA LEU A 56 -6.81 5.13 3.68
C LEU A 56 -6.31 6.14 2.63
N ALA A 57 -5.47 7.09 3.01
CA ALA A 57 -4.86 8.02 2.07
C ALA A 57 -3.96 7.29 1.05
N VAL A 58 -3.17 6.31 1.51
CA VAL A 58 -2.36 5.45 0.63
C VAL A 58 -3.25 4.66 -0.33
N VAL A 59 -4.35 4.08 0.14
CA VAL A 59 -5.32 3.36 -0.70
C VAL A 59 -5.95 4.28 -1.73
N ALA A 60 -6.32 5.51 -1.37
CA ALA A 60 -6.89 6.49 -2.30
C ALA A 60 -5.89 6.86 -3.40
N VAL A 61 -4.63 7.12 -3.03
CA VAL A 61 -3.55 7.39 -4.00
C VAL A 61 -3.30 6.17 -4.89
N TRP A 62 -3.22 4.98 -4.31
CA TRP A 62 -3.04 3.74 -5.06
C TRP A 62 -4.19 3.50 -6.03
N TRP A 63 -5.44 3.74 -5.63
CA TRP A 63 -6.61 3.60 -6.49
C TRP A 63 -6.51 4.50 -7.72
N TRP A 64 -6.17 5.78 -7.51
CA TRP A 64 -5.97 6.74 -8.59
C TRP A 64 -4.83 6.31 -9.54
N LEU A 65 -3.71 5.85 -8.98
CA LEU A 65 -2.58 5.33 -9.77
C LEU A 65 -2.93 4.02 -10.49
N ASN A 66 -3.71 3.14 -9.87
CA ASN A 66 -4.09 1.85 -10.43
C ASN A 66 -4.83 2.04 -11.76
N VAL A 67 -5.76 3.00 -11.86
CA VAL A 67 -6.44 3.31 -13.13
C VAL A 67 -5.43 3.68 -14.22
N LYS A 68 -4.40 4.47 -13.89
CA LYS A 68 -3.35 4.88 -14.84
C LYS A 68 -2.45 3.71 -15.22
N VAL A 69 -1.99 2.93 -14.25
CA VAL A 69 -1.11 1.77 -14.45
C VAL A 69 -1.82 0.72 -15.31
N GLN A 70 -3.07 0.37 -15.00
CA GLN A 70 -3.81 -0.61 -15.80
C GLN A 70 -4.04 -0.12 -17.23
N ARG A 71 -4.31 1.18 -17.43
CA ARG A 71 -4.42 1.76 -18.79
C ARG A 71 -3.11 1.67 -19.58
N VAL A 72 -1.97 1.87 -18.92
CA VAL A 72 -0.65 1.73 -19.56
C VAL A 72 -0.36 0.26 -19.90
N LEU A 73 -0.69 -0.66 -18.98
CA LEU A 73 -0.50 -2.09 -19.21
C LEU A 73 -1.41 -2.62 -20.32
N SER A 74 -2.68 -2.21 -20.37
CA SER A 74 -3.64 -2.64 -21.39
C SER A 74 -3.38 -2.07 -22.78
N ARG A 75 -2.67 -0.94 -22.90
CA ARG A 75 -2.21 -0.38 -24.18
C ARG A 75 -0.99 -1.09 -24.75
N ARG A 76 -0.31 -1.92 -23.95
CA ARG A 76 0.92 -2.64 -24.32
C ARG A 76 0.68 -4.13 -24.55
N VAL A 77 -0.54 -4.62 -24.31
CA VAL A 77 -1.05 -5.91 -24.80
C VAL A 77 -1.56 -5.70 -26.21
#